data_AF-A0A7S2DP77-F1
#
_entry.id   AF-A0A7S2DP77-F1
#
_cell.length_a   1.000
_cell.length_b   1.000
_cell.length_c   1.000
_cell.angle_alpha   90.00
_cell.angle_beta   90.00
_cell.angle_gamma   90.00
#
_symmetry.space_group_name_H-M   'P 1'
#
loop_
_entity.id
_entity.type
_entity.pdbx_description
1 polymer ?
#
loop_
_entity_poly.entity_id
_entity_poly.type
_entity_poly.pdbx_seq_one_letter_code
_entity_poly.pdbx_strand_id
1 'polypeptide(L)'
;VDFEVFVAMAESHRSATVTKQRRFAGFPKDAVMSLKELFKKWDADNSGVIDPLEIEGLLKELGMECRTVEEQRNLIAHLDQARAAAIAAGVEPKCRPGEGSICFWVLVQLMRILRNEKEQSAEVREVEVVKELGF
;
A
#
# COMPACT_ATOMS: atom_id res chain seq x y z
N VAL A 1 8.04 30.81 -4.76
CA VAL A 1 8.66 29.89 -3.78
C VAL A 1 8.75 28.57 -4.49
N ASP A 2 9.98 28.13 -4.74
CA ASP A 2 10.31 27.09 -5.71
C ASP A 2 10.14 25.69 -5.08
N PHE A 3 9.27 24.87 -5.69
CA PHE A 3 8.90 23.55 -5.17
C PHE A 3 10.08 22.56 -5.23
N GLU A 4 11.08 22.81 -6.08
CA GLU A 4 12.26 21.96 -6.22
C GLU A 4 13.18 22.08 -5.00
N VAL A 5 13.25 23.25 -4.37
CA VAL A 5 14.00 23.47 -3.12
C VAL A 5 13.35 22.72 -1.94
N PHE A 6 12.03 22.61 -1.93
CA PHE A 6 11.29 21.88 -0.89
C PHE A 6 11.44 20.36 -1.04
N VAL A 7 11.43 19.85 -2.28
CA VAL A 7 11.71 18.44 -2.57
C VAL A 7 13.17 18.11 -2.25
N ALA A 8 14.14 18.96 -2.61
CA ALA A 8 15.55 18.75 -2.31
C ALA A 8 15.84 18.68 -0.79
N MET A 9 15.15 19.49 0.04
CA MET A 9 15.26 19.40 1.51
C MET A 9 14.61 18.12 2.07
N ALA A 10 13.50 17.66 1.49
CA ALA A 10 12.87 16.40 1.86
C ALA A 10 13.74 15.18 1.47
N GLU A 11 14.54 15.29 0.40
CA GLU A 11 15.45 14.24 -0.05
C GLU A 11 16.81 14.24 0.67
N SER A 12 17.27 15.38 1.19
CA SER A 12 18.57 15.45 1.87
C SER A 12 18.60 14.83 3.28
N HIS A 13 17.46 14.52 3.90
CA HIS A 13 17.39 13.72 5.14
C HIS A 13 17.12 12.21 4.88
N ARG A 14 17.09 11.81 3.61
CA ARG A 14 16.73 10.46 3.14
C ARG A 14 17.93 9.50 3.07
N SER A 15 19.00 9.72 3.85
CA SER A 15 20.20 8.87 3.75
C SER A 15 20.51 8.00 4.99
N ALA A 16 19.95 8.27 6.17
CA ALA A 16 20.25 7.47 7.37
C ALA A 16 19.01 7.05 8.19
N THR A 17 17.89 7.78 8.08
CA THR A 17 16.59 7.40 8.71
C THR A 17 15.76 6.46 7.83
N VAL A 18 16.26 6.12 6.65
CA VAL A 18 15.56 5.36 5.62
C VAL A 18 15.30 3.91 6.02
N THR A 19 16.16 3.27 6.83
CA THR A 19 15.98 1.86 7.19
C THR A 19 14.75 1.64 8.10
N LYS A 20 14.45 2.57 9.02
CA LYS A 20 13.21 2.52 9.82
C LYS A 20 12.00 3.13 9.10
N GLN A 21 12.20 3.99 8.10
CA GLN A 21 11.14 4.64 7.33
C GLN A 21 10.64 3.81 6.14
N ARG A 22 11.45 2.89 5.58
CA ARG A 22 11.06 2.03 4.44
C ARG A 22 9.81 1.19 4.72
N ARG A 23 9.66 0.68 5.94
CA ARG A 23 8.47 -0.09 6.36
C ARG A 23 7.19 0.75 6.45
N PHE A 24 7.31 2.07 6.66
CA PHE A 24 6.15 2.99 6.64
C PHE A 24 5.70 3.30 5.21
N ALA A 25 6.38 2.77 4.19
CA ALA A 25 6.00 2.90 2.78
C ALA A 25 5.80 4.36 2.31
N GLY A 26 6.46 5.32 2.97
CA GLY A 26 6.32 6.76 2.69
C GLY A 26 5.13 7.45 3.37
N PHE A 27 4.35 6.75 4.20
CA PHE A 27 3.25 7.33 4.96
C PHE A 27 3.75 8.04 6.24
N PRO A 28 3.10 9.15 6.64
CA PRO A 28 3.35 9.76 7.94
C PRO A 28 2.93 8.83 9.07
N LYS A 29 3.51 9.02 10.26
CA LYS A 29 3.26 8.15 11.41
C LYS A 29 1.77 8.09 11.78
N ASP A 30 1.06 9.22 11.72
CA ASP A 30 -0.37 9.28 12.05
C ASP A 30 -1.21 8.42 11.09
N ALA A 31 -0.94 8.48 9.79
CA ALA A 31 -1.62 7.62 8.82
C ALA A 31 -1.34 6.12 9.08
N VAL A 32 -0.10 5.77 9.45
CA VAL A 32 0.23 4.39 9.82
C VAL A 32 -0.43 3.97 11.14
N MET A 33 -0.66 4.90 12.07
CA MET A 33 -1.43 4.63 13.29
C MET A 33 -2.91 4.40 12.97
N SER A 34 -3.53 5.22 12.13
CA SER A 34 -4.92 5.00 11.69
C SER A 34 -5.09 3.65 10.97
N LEU A 35 -4.14 3.29 10.09
CA LEU A 35 -4.12 1.96 9.47
C LEU A 35 -3.97 0.84 10.49
N LYS A 36 -3.24 1.08 11.59
CA LYS A 36 -3.06 0.10 12.65
C LYS A 36 -4.32 -0.09 13.48
N GLU A 37 -5.05 0.98 13.77
CA GLU A 37 -6.36 0.91 14.44
C GLU A 37 -7.37 0.17 13.57
N LEU A 38 -7.40 0.48 12.27
CA LEU A 38 -8.23 -0.24 11.31
C LEU A 38 -7.83 -1.72 11.24
N PHE A 39 -6.54 -2.04 11.13
CA PHE A 39 -6.06 -3.42 11.13
C PHE A 39 -6.50 -4.16 12.41
N LYS A 40 -6.35 -3.53 13.58
CA LYS A 40 -6.75 -4.13 14.86
C LYS A 40 -8.26 -4.35 14.97
N LYS A 41 -9.07 -3.54 14.31
CA LYS A 41 -10.53 -3.72 14.26
C LYS A 41 -10.91 -5.01 13.53
N TRP A 42 -10.13 -5.39 12.51
CA TRP A 42 -10.36 -6.57 11.69
C TRP A 42 -9.60 -7.82 12.20
N ASP A 43 -8.42 -7.65 12.80
CA ASP A 43 -7.65 -8.67 13.53
C ASP A 43 -8.31 -8.98 14.89
N ALA A 44 -9.54 -9.49 14.85
CA ALA A 44 -10.38 -9.70 16.04
C ALA A 44 -9.75 -10.70 17.02
N ASP A 45 -9.03 -11.69 16.51
CA ASP A 45 -8.32 -12.69 17.30
C ASP A 45 -6.91 -12.24 17.76
N ASN A 46 -6.46 -11.07 17.33
CA ASN A 46 -5.11 -10.54 17.54
C ASN A 46 -4.00 -11.51 17.12
N SER A 47 -4.26 -12.36 16.13
CA SER A 47 -3.26 -13.24 15.53
C SER A 47 -2.14 -12.43 14.85
N GLY A 48 -2.44 -11.19 14.47
CA GLY A 48 -1.55 -10.31 13.73
C GLY A 48 -1.54 -10.62 12.23
N VAL A 49 -2.50 -11.42 11.77
CA VAL A 49 -2.82 -11.70 10.36
C VAL A 49 -4.33 -11.55 10.18
N ILE A 50 -4.76 -11.05 9.03
CA ILE A 50 -6.17 -10.97 8.65
C ILE A 50 -6.37 -12.01 7.56
N ASP A 51 -7.39 -12.86 7.74
CA ASP A 51 -7.67 -13.96 6.84
C ASP A 51 -8.32 -13.48 5.53
N PRO A 52 -8.27 -14.28 4.45
CA PRO A 52 -8.85 -13.91 3.14
C PRO A 52 -10.31 -13.44 3.20
N LEU A 53 -11.12 -14.02 4.09
CA LEU A 53 -12.53 -13.68 4.27
C LEU A 53 -12.71 -12.31 4.95
N GLU A 54 -11.80 -11.92 5.82
CA GLU A 54 -11.84 -10.66 6.56
C GLU A 54 -11.23 -9.50 5.76
N ILE A 55 -10.29 -9.81 4.86
CA ILE A 55 -9.68 -8.85 3.95
C ILE A 55 -10.73 -8.17 3.08
N GLU A 56 -11.75 -8.89 2.61
CA GLU A 56 -12.83 -8.28 1.81
C GLU A 56 -13.52 -7.14 2.59
N GLY A 57 -13.79 -7.37 3.88
CA GLY A 57 -14.38 -6.36 4.75
C GLY A 57 -13.46 -5.17 5.02
N LEU A 58 -12.18 -5.44 5.29
CA LEU A 58 -11.15 -4.41 5.45
C LEU A 58 -11.02 -3.54 4.20
N LEU A 59 -10.96 -4.17 3.03
CA LEU A 59 -10.83 -3.48 1.76
C LEU A 59 -12.07 -2.65 1.44
N LYS A 60 -13.27 -3.16 1.75
CA LYS A 60 -14.52 -2.38 1.66
C LYS A 60 -14.50 -1.14 2.56
N GLU A 61 -14.00 -1.26 3.80
CA GLU A 61 -13.86 -0.11 4.70
C GLU A 61 -12.83 0.92 4.21
N LEU A 62 -11.82 0.46 3.46
CA LEU A 62 -10.85 1.32 2.76
C LEU A 62 -11.38 1.88 1.42
N GLY A 63 -12.61 1.55 1.02
CA GLY A 63 -13.21 1.96 -0.26
C GLY A 63 -12.61 1.25 -1.48
N MET A 64 -12.06 0.06 -1.28
CA MET A 64 -11.44 -0.79 -2.31
C MET A 64 -12.25 -2.08 -2.40
N GLU A 65 -13.35 -2.08 -3.14
CA GLU A 65 -14.19 -3.28 -3.23
C GLU A 65 -13.63 -4.24 -4.29
N CYS A 66 -13.27 -5.47 -3.89
CA CYS A 66 -12.94 -6.55 -4.82
C CYS A 66 -14.15 -7.49 -4.91
N ARG A 67 -14.98 -7.33 -5.95
CA ARG A 67 -16.26 -8.06 -6.09
C ARG A 67 -16.14 -9.25 -7.04
N THR A 68 -15.16 -9.23 -7.93
CA THR A 68 -14.96 -10.27 -8.96
C THR A 68 -13.79 -11.19 -8.61
N VAL A 69 -13.85 -12.43 -9.14
CA VAL A 69 -12.75 -13.41 -9.00
C VAL A 69 -11.44 -12.87 -9.58
N GLU A 70 -11.52 -12.09 -10.65
CA GLU A 70 -10.34 -11.46 -11.28
C GLU A 70 -9.73 -10.38 -10.38
N GLU A 71 -10.55 -9.53 -9.76
CA GLU A 71 -10.07 -8.54 -8.78
C GLU A 71 -9.46 -9.20 -7.54
N GLN A 72 -10.04 -10.31 -7.07
CA GLN A 72 -9.47 -11.08 -5.96
C GLN A 72 -8.12 -11.71 -6.33
N ARG A 73 -7.98 -12.23 -7.55
CA ARG A 73 -6.68 -12.72 -8.05
C ARG A 73 -5.66 -11.61 -8.14
N ASN A 74 -6.06 -10.44 -8.65
CA ASN A 74 -5.16 -9.29 -8.75
C ASN A 74 -4.75 -8.77 -7.36
N LEU A 75 -5.70 -8.75 -6.42
CA LEU A 75 -5.42 -8.46 -5.01
C LEU A 75 -4.37 -9.41 -4.45
N ILE A 76 -4.51 -10.73 -4.64
CA ILE A 76 -3.52 -11.72 -4.17
C ILE A 76 -2.13 -11.43 -4.79
N ALA A 77 -2.07 -11.09 -6.08
CA ALA A 77 -0.82 -10.70 -6.72
C ALA A 77 -0.20 -9.44 -6.08
N HIS A 78 -1.01 -8.43 -5.78
CA HIS A 78 -0.56 -7.23 -5.07
C HIS A 78 -0.13 -7.52 -3.64
N LEU A 79 -0.77 -8.47 -2.94
CA LEU A 79 -0.35 -8.94 -1.62
C LEU A 79 1.02 -9.61 -1.67
N ASP A 80 1.27 -10.45 -2.68
CA ASP A 80 2.58 -11.07 -2.90
C ASP A 80 3.68 -10.02 -3.17
N GLN A 81 3.38 -9.01 -3.99
CA GLN A 81 4.29 -7.88 -4.23
C GLN A 81 4.53 -7.05 -2.97
N ALA A 82 3.48 -6.74 -2.22
CA ALA A 82 3.55 -6.01 -0.96
C ALA A 82 4.38 -6.76 0.09
N ARG A 83 4.26 -8.09 0.14
CA ARG A 83 5.09 -8.95 0.98
C ARG A 83 6.55 -8.88 0.58
N ALA A 84 6.85 -9.00 -0.71
CA ALA A 84 8.22 -8.86 -1.21
C ALA A 84 8.82 -7.48 -0.87
N ALA A 85 8.02 -6.41 -1.00
CA ALA A 85 8.43 -5.06 -0.62
C ALA A 85 8.66 -4.92 0.90
N ALA A 86 7.86 -5.58 1.74
CA ALA A 86 8.04 -5.60 3.18
C ALA A 86 9.36 -6.30 3.56
N ILE A 87 9.67 -7.44 2.93
CA ILE A 87 10.95 -8.16 3.10
C ILE A 87 12.12 -7.27 2.68
N ALA A 88 12.03 -6.61 1.52
CA ALA A 88 13.05 -5.68 1.05
C ALA A 88 13.22 -4.45 1.97
N ALA A 89 12.18 -4.08 2.71
CA ALA A 89 12.22 -3.05 3.75
C ALA A 89 12.79 -3.54 5.08
N GLY A 90 13.22 -4.80 5.18
CA GLY A 90 13.76 -5.42 6.40
C GLY A 90 12.69 -5.82 7.41
N VAL A 91 11.45 -6.05 6.96
CA VAL A 91 10.37 -6.58 7.78
C VAL A 91 10.17 -8.05 7.47
N GLU A 92 10.12 -8.88 8.51
CA GLU A 92 9.73 -10.27 8.39
C GLU A 92 8.19 -10.38 8.44
N PRO A 93 7.52 -10.68 7.31
CA PRO A 93 6.08 -10.82 7.29
C PRO A 93 5.66 -12.10 8.00
N LYS A 94 4.61 -12.03 8.81
CA LYS A 94 4.02 -13.21 9.47
C LYS A 94 3.17 -14.06 8.50
N CYS A 95 2.62 -13.45 7.47
CA CYS A 95 1.74 -14.10 6.49
C CYS A 95 2.53 -14.86 5.40
N ARG A 96 2.00 -15.99 4.93
CA ARG A 96 2.65 -16.85 3.94
C ARG A 96 2.37 -16.41 2.50
N PRO A 97 3.24 -16.78 1.54
CA PRO A 97 2.96 -16.66 0.11
C PRO A 97 1.71 -17.37 -0.34
N GLY A 98 0.89 -16.72 -1.17
CA GLY A 98 -0.27 -17.34 -1.82
C GLY A 98 -1.41 -17.77 -0.90
N GLU A 99 -1.33 -17.53 0.41
CA GLU A 99 -2.37 -17.89 1.39
C GLU A 99 -3.53 -16.87 1.38
N GLY A 100 -3.36 -15.74 0.69
CA GLY A 100 -4.31 -14.65 0.69
C GLY A 100 -4.44 -13.95 2.05
N SER A 101 -3.62 -14.30 3.05
CA SER A 101 -3.58 -13.66 4.36
C SER A 101 -2.71 -12.40 4.33
N ILE A 102 -3.07 -11.38 5.12
CA ILE A 102 -2.33 -10.12 5.19
C ILE A 102 -1.92 -9.81 6.62
N CYS A 103 -0.65 -9.44 6.82
CA CYS A 103 -0.20 -8.87 8.10
C CYS A 103 -0.04 -7.35 7.98
N PHE A 104 -0.01 -6.65 9.12
CA PHE A 104 -0.02 -5.19 9.15
C PHE A 104 1.00 -4.52 8.23
N TRP A 105 2.25 -4.99 8.22
CA TRP A 105 3.28 -4.39 7.37
C TRP A 105 3.09 -4.66 5.89
N VAL A 106 2.45 -5.78 5.52
CA VAL A 106 2.04 -6.05 4.15
C VAL A 106 0.88 -5.14 3.75
N LEU A 107 -0.06 -4.86 4.65
CA LEU A 107 -1.11 -3.84 4.42
C LEU A 107 -0.50 -2.46 4.12
N VAL A 108 0.50 -2.04 4.89
CA VAL A 108 1.17 -0.75 4.68
C VAL A 108 1.86 -0.69 3.32
N GLN A 109 2.52 -1.77 2.87
CA GLN A 109 3.13 -1.83 1.54
C GLN A 109 2.08 -1.94 0.42
N LEU A 110 0.97 -2.64 0.65
CA LEU A 110 -0.15 -2.73 -0.28
C LEU A 110 -0.74 -1.35 -0.56
N MET A 111 -0.98 -0.54 0.48
CA MET A 111 -1.48 0.84 0.31
C MET A 111 -0.56 1.71 -0.54
N ARG A 112 0.76 1.45 -0.49
CA ARG A 112 1.72 2.14 -1.35
C ARG A 112 1.61 1.69 -2.81
N ILE A 113 1.50 0.38 -3.06
CA ILE A 113 1.36 -0.17 -4.42
C ILE A 113 0.06 0.36 -5.05
N LEU A 114 -1.07 0.23 -4.34
CA LEU A 114 -2.37 0.65 -4.83
C LEU A 114 -2.46 2.17 -5.06
N ARG A 115 -1.81 2.98 -4.21
CA ARG A 115 -1.71 4.43 -4.45
C ARG A 115 -0.94 4.72 -5.72
N ASN A 116 0.19 4.05 -5.92
CA ASN A 116 1.03 4.23 -7.11
C ASN A 116 0.28 3.87 -8.39
N GLU A 117 -0.52 2.78 -8.38
CA GLU A 117 -1.35 2.41 -9.52
C GLU A 117 -2.49 3.41 -9.80
N LYS A 118 -3.18 3.90 -8.76
CA LYS A 118 -4.24 4.91 -8.95
C LYS A 118 -3.68 6.22 -9.51
N GLU A 119 -2.52 6.65 -9.02
CA GLU A 119 -1.81 7.84 -9.49
C GLU A 119 -1.38 7.67 -10.95
N GLN A 120 -0.78 6.53 -11.29
CA GLN A 120 -0.37 6.21 -12.66
C GLN A 120 -1.57 6.06 -13.62
N SER A 121 -2.70 5.51 -13.14
CA SER A 121 -3.94 5.42 -13.93
C SER A 121 -4.56 6.80 -14.21
N ALA A 122 -4.44 7.76 -13.30
CA ALA A 122 -4.91 9.12 -13.50
C ALA A 122 -4.05 9.86 -14.54
N GLU A 123 -2.72 9.74 -14.46
CA GLU A 123 -1.80 10.31 -15.45
C GLU A 123 -2.02 9.75 -16.86
N VAL A 124 -2.19 8.42 -16.99
CA VAL A 124 -2.42 7.81 -18.31
C VAL A 124 -3.69 8.34 -18.96
N ARG A 125 -4.78 8.47 -18.19
CA ARG A 125 -6.04 9.05 -18.69
C ARG A 125 -5.87 10.50 -19.12
N GLU A 126 -5.14 11.30 -18.36
CA GLU A 126 -4.92 12.71 -18.69
C GLU A 126 -4.06 12.86 -19.97
N VAL A 127 -3.00 12.05 -20.11
CA VAL A 127 -2.17 11.99 -21.33
C VAL A 127 -2.96 11.49 -22.54
N GLU A 128 -3.86 10.53 -22.36
CA GLU A 128 -4.71 10.00 -23.42
C GLU A 128 -5.71 11.05 -23.91
N VAL A 129 -6.35 11.78 -23.00
CA VAL A 129 -7.23 12.91 -23.33
C VAL A 129 -6.47 14.02 -24.08
N VAL A 130 -5.23 14.33 -23.68
CA VAL A 130 -4.39 15.32 -24.40
C VAL A 130 -4.07 14.85 -25.82
N LYS A 131 -3.76 13.56 -26.02
CA LYS A 131 -3.52 12.98 -27.35
C LYS A 131 -4.77 12.97 -28.23
N GLU A 132 -5.93 12.66 -27.67
CA GLU A 132 -7.21 12.67 -28.41
C GLU A 132 -7.64 14.09 -28.81
N LEU A 133 -7.28 15.10 -28.02
CA LEU A 133 -7.55 16.52 -28.31
C LEU A 133 -6.54 17.15 -29.28
N GLY A 134 -5.50 16.41 -29.71
CA GLY A 134 -4.63 16.80 -30.82
C GLY A 134 -3.71 17.98 -30.55
N PHE A 135 -3.22 18.14 -29.31
CA PHE A 135 -2.12 19.06 -28.98
C PHE A 135 -0.76 18.36 -28.98
#